data_AF-A0A7W5C8C9-F1
#
_entry.id   AF-A0A7W5C8C9-F1
#
_cell.length_a   1.000
_cell.length_b   1.000
_cell.length_c   1.000
_cell.angle_alpha   90.00
_cell.angle_beta   90.00
_cell.angle_gamma   90.00
#
_symmetry.space_group_name_H-M   'P 1'
#
loop_
_entity.id
_entity.type
_entity.pdbx_description
1 polymer ?
#
loop_
_entity_poly.entity_id
_entity_poly.type
_entity_poly.pdbx_seq_one_letter_code
_entity_poly.pdbx_strand_id
1 'polypeptide(L)' 'MPFGNIGIGGLVLILIIALIIFGPSKLPELGRAFGRTLSEFKGATRGLVNGEDEDKRPEEKTPETAASNAK' A
#
# COMPACT_ATOMS: atom_id res chain seq x y z
N MET A 1 31.95 -8.11 -23.64
CA MET A 1 30.85 -7.22 -24.07
C MET A 1 30.33 -6.48 -22.84
N PRO A 2 30.22 -5.14 -22.85
CA PRO A 2 30.12 -4.32 -21.63
C PRO A 2 28.73 -4.16 -20.99
N PHE A 3 27.67 -4.78 -21.54
CA PHE A 3 26.28 -4.52 -21.11
C PHE A 3 25.63 -5.61 -20.25
N GLY A 4 26.37 -6.67 -19.87
CA GLY A 4 25.81 -7.83 -19.15
C GLY A 4 25.45 -7.59 -17.67
N ASN A 5 25.86 -6.46 -17.09
CA ASN A 5 25.69 -6.17 -15.66
C ASN A 5 24.77 -4.97 -15.37
N ILE A 6 23.91 -4.58 -16.31
CA ILE A 6 22.81 -3.64 -16.05
C ILE A 6 21.73 -4.40 -15.24
N GLY A 7 22.10 -4.85 -14.06
CA GLY A 7 21.20 -5.44 -13.08
C GLY A 7 20.63 -4.32 -12.21
N ILE A 8 20.64 -4.55 -10.90
CA ILE A 8 20.13 -3.62 -9.88
C ILE A 8 20.72 -2.21 -10.04
N GLY A 9 21.99 -2.07 -10.45
CA GLY A 9 22.62 -0.75 -10.64
C GLY A 9 21.95 0.12 -11.71
N GLY A 10 21.47 -0.48 -12.81
CA GLY A 10 20.73 0.25 -13.85
C GLY A 10 19.35 0.69 -13.37
N LEU A 11 18.65 -0.17 -12.62
CA LEU A 11 17.35 0.14 -12.04
C LEU A 11 17.46 1.29 -11.03
N VAL A 12 18.48 1.29 -10.17
CA VAL A 12 18.74 2.38 -9.22
C VAL A 12 18.99 3.71 -9.93
N LEU A 13 19.75 3.72 -11.03
CA LEU A 13 19.98 4.94 -11.81
C LEU A 13 18.67 5.53 -12.37
N ILE A 14 17.81 4.68 -12.94
CA ILE A 14 16.49 5.10 -13.44
C ILE A 14 15.64 5.63 -12.28
N LEU A 15 15.66 4.95 -11.13
CA LEU A 15 14.94 5.39 -9.93
C LEU A 15 15.40 6.78 -9.48
N ILE A 16 16.70 7.06 -9.44
CA ILE A 16 17.22 8.37 -9.06
C ILE A 16 16.70 9.47 -10.01
N ILE A 17 16.75 9.24 -11.32
CA ILE A 17 16.24 10.21 -12.31
C ILE A 17 14.73 10.43 -12.10
N ALA A 18 13.96 9.35 -11.93
CA ALA A 18 12.53 9.43 -11.65
C ALA A 18 12.25 10.18 -10.33
N LEU A 19 13.08 9.98 -9.30
CA LEU A 19 12.96 10.66 -8.01
C LEU A 19 13.30 12.15 -8.09
N ILE A 20 14.16 12.57 -9.01
CA ILE A 20 14.42 14.00 -9.24
C ILE A 20 13.20 14.67 -9.87
N ILE A 21 12.54 14.00 -10.83
CA ILE A 21 11.37 14.53 -11.53
C ILE A 21 10.13 14.51 -10.63
N PHE A 22 9.86 13.37 -9.99
CA PHE A 22 8.65 13.15 -9.19
C PHE A 22 8.83 13.50 -7.72
N GLY A 23 10.05 13.43 -7.18
CA GLY A 23 10.34 13.63 -5.75
C GLY A 23 10.25 12.33 -4.93
N PRO A 24 11.13 12.12 -3.93
CA PRO A 24 11.13 10.92 -3.08
C PRO A 24 9.88 10.77 -2.22
N SER A 25 9.18 11.86 -1.92
CA SER A 25 7.93 11.82 -1.15
C SER A 25 6.73 11.32 -1.96
N LYS A 26 6.79 11.37 -3.30
CA LYS A 26 5.65 10.96 -4.15
C LYS A 26 5.52 9.46 -4.30
N LEU A 27 6.61 8.70 -4.33
CA LEU A 27 6.55 7.24 -4.35
C LEU A 27 5.81 6.63 -3.13
N PRO A 28 6.10 7.01 -1.87
CA PRO A 28 5.38 6.48 -0.72
C PRO A 28 3.94 7.01 -0.63
N GLU A 29 3.67 8.24 -1.08
CA GLU A 29 2.31 8.79 -1.17
C GLU A 29 1.45 8.01 -2.17
N LEU A 30 1.97 7.77 -3.37
CA LEU A 30 1.35 6.92 -4.39
C LEU A 30 1.19 5.49 -3.91
N GLY A 31 2.22 4.90 -3.29
CA GLY A 31 2.17 3.55 -2.74
C GLY A 31 1.10 3.38 -1.65
N ARG A 32 0.89 4.40 -0.80
CA ARG A 32 -0.19 4.42 0.18
C ARG A 32 -1.56 4.48 -0.48
N ALA A 33 -1.75 5.34 -1.48
CA ALA A 33 -3.00 5.47 -2.21
C ALA A 33 -3.34 4.17 -2.97
N PHE A 34 -2.40 3.67 -3.78
CA PHE A 34 -2.52 2.39 -4.48
C PHE A 34 -2.70 1.22 -3.52
N GLY A 35 -2.01 1.22 -2.38
CA GLY A 35 -2.13 0.16 -1.37
C GLY A 35 -3.53 0.07 -0.76
N ARG A 36 -4.19 1.21 -0.52
CA ARG A 36 -5.61 1.21 -0.10
C ARG A 36 -6.51 0.61 -1.17
N THR A 37 -6.38 1.08 -2.41
CA THR A 37 -7.14 0.54 -3.56
C THR A 37 -6.90 -0.96 -3.74
N LEU A 38 -5.65 -1.42 -3.65
CA LEU A 38 -5.31 -2.83 -3.82
C LEU A 38 -5.81 -3.68 -2.64
N SER A 39 -5.84 -3.14 -1.43
CA SER A 39 -6.39 -3.81 -0.24
C SER A 39 -7.91 -4.02 -0.38
N GLU A 40 -8.63 -3.00 -0.83
CA GLU A 40 -10.07 -3.08 -1.09
C GLU A 40 -10.36 -4.00 -2.28
N PHE A 41 -9.59 -3.88 -3.36
CA PHE A 41 -9.71 -4.73 -4.53
C PHE A 41 -9.44 -6.21 -4.19
N LYS A 42 -8.44 -6.48 -3.35
CA LYS A 42 -8.17 -7.83 -2.82
C LYS A 42 -9.34 -8.36 -1.99
N GLY A 43 -9.92 -7.54 -1.13
CA GLY A 43 -11.09 -7.89 -0.34
C GLY A 43 -12.30 -8.26 -1.21
N ALA A 44 -12.63 -7.39 -2.18
CA ALA A 44 -13.71 -7.61 -3.13
C ALA A 44 -13.45 -8.86 -4.00
N THR A 45 -12.27 -8.99 -4.57
CA THR A 45 -11.90 -10.14 -5.41
C THR A 45 -11.94 -11.45 -4.61
N ARG A 46 -11.57 -11.44 -3.33
CA ARG A 46 -11.65 -12.62 -2.46
C ARG A 46 -13.10 -13.05 -2.21
N GLY A 47 -14.03 -12.12 -2.09
CA GLY A 47 -15.47 -12.42 -1.99
C GLY A 47 -16.06 -12.95 -3.31
N LEU A 48 -15.52 -12.52 -4.45
CA LEU A 48 -15.95 -13.00 -5.77
C LEU A 48 -15.36 -14.38 -6.13
N VAL A 49 -14.10 -14.64 -5.76
CA VAL A 49 -13.39 -15.90 -6.04
C VAL A 49 -13.87 -17.04 -5.14
N ASN A 50 -14.16 -16.77 -3.86
CA ASN A 50 -14.64 -17.78 -2.92
C ASN A 50 -16.17 -17.75 -2.85
N GLY A 51 -16.85 -17.80 -4.01
CA GLY A 51 -18.31 -17.75 -4.06
C GLY A 51 -18.95 -18.53 -2.92
N GLU A 52 -19.85 -17.85 -2.19
CA GLU A 52 -20.62 -18.32 -1.02
C GLU A 52 -20.02 -17.97 0.36
N ASP A 53 -20.72 -17.03 1.03
CA ASP A 53 -20.86 -16.86 2.49
C ASP A 53 -19.62 -16.76 3.38
N GLU A 54 -19.12 -15.54 3.63
CA GLU A 54 -18.61 -15.19 4.97
C GLU A 54 -18.82 -13.69 5.27
N ASP A 55 -19.87 -13.43 6.04
CA ASP A 55 -20.16 -12.23 6.82
C ASP A 55 -18.93 -11.84 7.69
N LYS A 56 -18.11 -10.89 7.23
CA LYS A 56 -17.04 -10.28 8.05
C LYS A 56 -17.19 -8.77 8.05
N ARG A 57 -18.05 -8.33 8.98
CA ARG A 57 -18.17 -6.97 9.52
C ARG A 57 -16.78 -6.32 9.68
N PRO A 58 -16.59 -5.05 9.28
CA PRO A 58 -15.38 -4.32 9.62
C PRO A 58 -15.38 -4.07 11.12
N GLU A 59 -14.38 -4.60 11.82
CA GLU A 59 -14.06 -4.20 13.19
C GLU A 59 -13.61 -2.73 13.15
N GLU A 60 -14.55 -1.85 13.50
CA GLU A 60 -14.34 -0.44 13.75
C GLU A 60 -13.38 -0.32 14.94
N LYS A 61 -12.09 -0.10 14.67
CA LYS A 61 -11.16 0.39 15.70
C LYS A 61 -11.41 1.86 15.92
N THR A 62 -12.53 2.19 16.58
CA THR A 62 -12.70 3.46 17.27
C THR A 62 -11.76 3.43 18.48
N PRO A 63 -10.78 4.32 18.60
CA PRO A 63 -10.13 4.54 19.88
C PRO A 63 -11.16 5.24 20.76
N GLU A 64 -11.88 4.44 21.54
CA GLU A 64 -12.79 4.91 22.57
C GLU A 64 -12.01 5.84 23.51
N THR A 65 -12.42 7.10 23.48
CA THR A 65 -12.08 8.11 24.44
C THR A 65 -12.57 7.63 25.81
N ALA A 66 -11.67 7.06 26.61
CA ALA A 66 -11.89 6.81 28.03
C ALA A 66 -10.93 7.69 28.85
N ALA A 67 -11.15 9.01 28.76
CA ALA A 67 -10.84 9.90 29.86
C ALA A 67 -12.18 10.23 30.54
N SER A 68 -12.30 9.97 31.85
CA SER A 68 -12.96 10.83 32.86
C SER A 68 -13.68 10.04 33.97
N ASN A 69 -13.23 10.32 35.20
CA ASN A 69 -13.92 10.22 36.49
C ASN A 69 -14.24 8.86 37.13
N ALA A 70 -13.32 8.45 38.01
CA ALA A 70 -13.69 7.95 39.34
C ALA A 70 -12.54 8.17 40.35
N LYS A 71 -12.46 9.36 40.95
CA LYS A 71 -12.20 9.55 42.39
C LYS A 71 -12.49 10.98 42.83
#